data_AF-X1BQF9-F1
#
_entry.id   AF-X1BQF9-F1
#
_cell.length_a   1.000
_cell.length_b   1.000
_cell.length_c   1.000
_cell.angle_alpha   90.00
_cell.angle_beta   90.00
_cell.angle_gamma   90.00
#
_symmetry.space_group_name_H-M   'P 1'
#
loop_
_entity.id
_entity.type
_entity.pdbx_description
1 polymer ?
#
loop_
_entity_poly.entity_id
_entity_poly.type
_entity_poly.pdbx_seq_one_letter_code
_entity_poly.pdbx_strand_id
1 'polypeptide(L)'
;MKNRVSKLITKINETIRSYPKQFWIIFGGSFISSIGSGLIFPFFALYVRKKFGLSMTGVGYTFVNLYLLFPFIYEFFNLRFI
;
A
#
# COMPACT_ATOMS: atom_id res chain seq x y z
N MET A 1 24.03 25.07 -22.71
CA MET A 1 23.10 24.33 -21.81
C MET A 1 22.80 22.88 -22.25
N LYS A 2 22.75 22.59 -23.56
CA LYS A 2 22.48 21.26 -24.16
C LYS A 2 23.36 20.11 -23.61
N ASN A 3 24.64 20.38 -23.31
CA ASN A 3 25.58 19.34 -22.86
C ASN A 3 25.29 18.78 -21.45
N ARG A 4 24.78 19.59 -20.51
CA ARG A 4 24.46 19.09 -19.16
C ARG A 4 23.30 18.10 -19.16
N VAL A 5 22.25 18.41 -19.91
CA VAL A 5 21.08 17.54 -20.03
C VAL A 5 21.45 16.20 -20.67
N SER A 6 22.26 16.22 -21.73
CA SER A 6 22.74 14.97 -22.36
C SER A 6 23.54 14.10 -21.39
N LYS A 7 24.45 14.70 -20.60
CA LYS A 7 25.27 13.96 -19.63
C LYS A 7 24.42 13.34 -18.51
N LEU A 8 23.36 14.02 -18.09
CA LEU A 8 22.41 13.50 -17.10
C LEU A 8 21.61 12.32 -17.66
N ILE A 9 21.10 12.43 -18.88
CA ILE A 9 20.34 11.34 -19.55
C ILE A 9 21.22 10.10 -19.71
N THR A 10 22.48 10.25 -20.15
CA THR A 10 23.40 9.11 -20.30
C THR A 10 23.64 8.43 -18.96
N LYS A 11 23.89 9.20 -17.89
CA LYS A 11 24.16 8.66 -16.55
C LYS A 11 22.94 7.93 -15.95
N ILE A 12 21.73 8.43 -16.21
CA ILE A 12 20.48 7.76 -15.81
C ILE A 12 20.32 6.45 -16.58
N ASN A 13 20.56 6.45 -17.89
CA ASN A 13 20.47 5.23 -18.71
C ASN A 13 21.50 4.17 -18.31
N GLU A 14 22.74 4.57 -17.99
CA GLU A 14 23.77 3.67 -17.47
C GLU A 14 23.32 3.02 -16.15
N THR A 15 22.76 3.83 -15.23
CA THR A 15 22.24 3.35 -13.95
C THR A 15 21.04 2.42 -14.13
N ILE A 16 20.14 2.72 -15.08
CA ILE A 16 18.98 1.85 -15.33
C ILE A 16 19.42 0.49 -15.89
N ARG A 17 20.42 0.50 -16.78
CA ARG A 17 20.96 -0.71 -17.42
C ARG A 17 21.88 -1.53 -16.50
N SER A 18 22.44 -0.95 -15.43
CA SER A 18 23.29 -1.69 -14.50
C SER A 18 22.51 -2.69 -13.64
N TYR A 19 21.19 -2.54 -13.52
CA TYR A 19 20.34 -3.48 -12.78
C TYR A 19 19.72 -4.55 -13.69
N PRO A 20 19.57 -5.80 -13.21
CA PRO A 20 18.96 -6.88 -13.99
C PRO A 20 17.48 -6.60 -14.28
N LYS A 21 16.94 -7.15 -15.36
CA LYS A 21 15.53 -6.95 -15.76
C LYS A 21 14.54 -7.34 -14.65
N GLN A 22 14.83 -8.38 -13.87
CA GLN A 22 14.02 -8.83 -12.74
C GLN A 22 13.85 -7.75 -11.66
N PHE A 23 14.88 -6.92 -11.42
CA PHE A 23 14.78 -5.82 -10.45
C PHE A 23 13.67 -4.85 -10.85
N TRP A 24 13.61 -4.47 -12.12
CA TRP A 24 12.59 -3.54 -12.63
C TRP A 24 11.17 -4.10 -12.55
N ILE A 25 11.00 -5.42 -12.72
CA ILE A 25 9.71 -6.09 -12.56
C ILE A 25 9.25 -6.01 -11.10
N ILE A 26 10.14 -6.32 -10.15
CA ILE A 26 9.83 -6.26 -8.71
C ILE A 26 9.61 -4.80 -8.27
N PHE A 27 10.42 -3.87 -8.77
CA PHE A 27 10.30 -2.45 -8.47
C PHE A 27 8.95 -1.90 -8.93
N GLY A 28 8.58 -2.16 -10.20
CA GLY A 28 7.28 -1.75 -10.74
C GLY A 28 6.11 -2.42 -10.02
N GLY A 29 6.21 -3.73 -9.76
CA GLY A 29 5.19 -4.47 -9.02
C GLY A 29 5.00 -3.96 -7.59
N SER A 30 6.09 -3.68 -6.89
CA SER A 30 6.07 -3.10 -5.54
C SER A 30 5.48 -1.70 -5.52
N PHE A 31 5.77 -0.90 -6.54
CA PHE A 31 5.18 0.43 -6.68
C PHE A 31 3.66 0.38 -6.83
N ILE A 32 3.17 -0.47 -7.75
CA ILE A 32 1.73 -0.70 -7.93
C ILE A 32 1.10 -1.23 -6.64
N SER A 33 1.76 -2.19 -5.99
CA SER A 33 1.31 -2.79 -4.73
C SER A 33 1.19 -1.73 -3.63
N SER A 34 2.15 -0.81 -3.53
CA SER A 34 2.15 0.24 -2.52
C SER A 34 1.03 1.27 -2.74
N ILE A 35 0.77 1.63 -4.00
CA ILE A 35 -0.36 2.49 -4.36
C ILE A 35 -1.67 1.80 -4.03
N GLY A 36 -1.81 0.53 -4.43
CA GLY A 36 -2.99 -0.28 -4.16
C GLY A 36 -3.28 -0.40 -2.67
N SER A 37 -2.27 -0.77 -1.88
CA SER A 37 -2.39 -0.93 -0.42
C SER A 37 -2.67 0.41 0.27
N GLY A 38 -2.10 1.51 -0.21
CA GLY A 38 -2.34 2.84 0.36
C GLY A 38 -3.74 3.39 0.05
N LEU A 39 -4.29 3.06 -1.13
CA LEU A 39 -5.58 3.57 -1.58
C LEU A 39 -6.77 2.70 -1.15
N ILE A 40 -6.55 1.44 -0.80
CA ILE A 40 -7.65 0.53 -0.46
C ILE A 40 -8.48 1.05 0.73
N PHE A 41 -7.82 1.56 1.77
CA PHE A 41 -8.48 2.09 2.96
C PHE A 41 -9.30 3.36 2.71
N PRO A 42 -8.80 4.42 2.06
CA PRO A 42 -9.60 5.61 1.81
C PRO A 42 -10.81 5.35 0.89
N PHE A 43 -10.67 4.52 -0.16
CA PHE A 43 -11.83 4.18 -1.01
C PHE A 43 -12.85 3.34 -0.25
N PHE A 44 -12.39 2.38 0.54
CA PHE A 44 -13.27 1.56 1.37
C PHE A 44 -13.97 2.39 2.46
N ALA A 45 -13.27 3.38 3.05
CA ALA A 45 -13.85 4.33 3.99
C ALA A 45 -15.02 5.12 3.37
N LEU A 46 -14.84 5.63 2.15
CA LEU A 46 -15.91 6.32 1.41
C LEU A 46 -17.07 5.39 1.07
N TYR A 47 -16.79 4.15 0.69
CA TYR A 47 -17.81 3.14 0.42
C TYR A 47 -18.65 2.85 1.68
N VAL A 48 -18.01 2.54 2.81
CA VAL A 48 -18.68 2.26 4.08
C VAL A 48 -19.50 3.48 4.53
N ARG A 49 -18.93 4.68 4.46
CA ARG A 49 -19.63 5.93 4.74
C ARG A 49 -20.92 6.04 3.93
N LYS A 50 -20.84 5.83 2.61
CA LYS A 50 -21.99 5.96 1.69
C LYS A 50 -23.01 4.83 1.87
N LYS A 51 -22.53 3.60 2.12
CA LYS A 51 -23.37 2.40 2.22
C LYS A 51 -24.16 2.35 3.53
N PHE A 52 -23.54 2.76 4.64
CA PHE A 52 -24.12 2.68 5.98
C PHE A 52 -24.53 4.05 6.54
N GLY A 53 -24.33 5.14 5.79
CA GLY A 53 -24.67 6.49 6.22
C GLY A 53 -23.85 7.00 7.40
N LEU A 54 -22.67 6.41 7.67
CA LEU A 54 -21.85 6.75 8.82
C LEU A 54 -21.20 8.13 8.68
N SER A 55 -20.96 8.79 9.81
CA SER A 55 -20.04 9.93 9.87
C SER A 55 -18.60 9.45 9.68
N MET A 56 -17.67 10.36 9.36
CA MET A 56 -16.25 10.00 9.22
C MET A 56 -15.69 9.42 10.54
N THR A 57 -16.19 9.88 11.68
CA THR A 57 -15.86 9.32 13.00
C THR A 57 -16.38 7.89 13.15
N GLY A 58 -17.62 7.60 12.73
CA GLY A 58 -18.18 6.24 12.76
C GLY A 58 -17.42 5.25 11.87
N VAL A 59 -16.95 5.73 10.71
CA VAL A 59 -16.05 4.96 9.84
C VAL A 59 -14.73 4.65 10.55
N GLY A 60 -14.14 5.64 11.22
CA GLY A 60 -12.93 5.45 12.03
C GLY A 60 -13.10 4.40 13.14
N TYR A 61 -14.20 4.46 13.90
CA TYR A 61 -14.51 3.44 14.92
C TYR A 61 -14.66 2.04 14.33
N THR A 62 -15.25 1.93 13.14
CA THR A 62 -15.40 0.65 12.44
C THR A 62 -14.03 0.06 12.09
N PHE A 63 -13.12 0.89 11.58
CA PHE A 63 -11.76 0.44 11.26
C PHE A 63 -10.95 0.06 12.49
N VAL A 64 -11.03 0.84 13.56
CA VAL A 64 -10.34 0.55 14.82
C VAL A 64 -10.82 -0.79 15.39
N ASN A 65 -12.13 -1.02 15.43
CA ASN A 65 -12.67 -2.31 15.89
C ASN A 65 -12.19 -3.48 15.01
N LEU A 66 -12.19 -3.30 13.69
CA LEU A 66 -11.71 -4.34 12.77
C LEU A 66 -10.24 -4.70 13.03
N TYR A 67 -9.38 -3.72 13.26
CA TYR A 67 -7.96 -3.94 13.56
C TYR A 67 -7.72 -4.54 14.95
N LEU A 68 -8.52 -4.19 15.96
CA LEU A 68 -8.35 -4.65 17.34
C LEU A 68 -8.98 -6.04 17.60
N LEU A 69 -10.07 -6.38 16.91
CA LEU A 69 -10.74 -7.67 17.11
C LEU A 69 -9.98 -8.83 16.49
N PHE A 70 -9.29 -8.62 15.36
CA PHE A 70 -8.63 -9.70 14.63
C PHE A 70 -7.53 -10.42 15.46
N PRO A 71 -6.61 -9.71 16.13
CA PRO A 71 -5.60 -10.33 16.99
C PRO A 71 -6.20 -11.02 18.21
N PHE A 72 -7.20 -10.39 18.84
CA PHE A 72 -7.87 -10.96 20.00
C PHE A 72 -8.58 -12.27 19.67
N ILE A 73 -9.28 -12.34 18.53
CA ILE A 73 -9.92 -13.57 18.05
C ILE A 73 -8.86 -14.64 17.79
N TYR A 74 -7.76 -14.30 17.11
CA TYR A 74 -6.68 -15.26 16.85
C TYR A 74 -6.08 -15.83 18.14
N GLU A 75 -5.80 -14.98 19.12
CA GLU A 75 -5.26 -15.38 20.42
C GLU A 75 -6.27 -16.21 21.23
N PHE A 76 -7.55 -15.84 21.24
CA PHE A 76 -8.62 -16.60 21.87
C PHE A 76 -8.80 -18.00 21.27
N PHE A 77 -8.71 -18.14 19.94
CA PHE A 77 -8.73 -19.45 19.29
C PHE A 77 -7.47 -20.27 19.61
N ASN A 78 -6.29 -19.64 19.61
CA ASN A 78 -5.04 -20.34 19.92
C ASN A 78 -4.98 -20.84 21.37
N LEU A 79 -5.56 -20.08 22.32
CA LEU A 79 -5.72 -20.46 23.73
C LEU A 79 -6.74 -21.58 23.95
N ARG A 80 -7.63 -21.83 22.98
CA ARG A 80 -8.70 -22.85 23.08
C ARG A 80 -8.26 -24.24 22.60
N PHE A 81 -7.03 -24.36 22.07
CA PHE A 81 -6.42 -25.61 21.61
C PHE A 81 -5.11 -25.95 22.35
N ILE A 82 -4.87 -25.32 23.50
CA ILE A 82 -3.86 -25.68 24.53
C ILE A 82 -4.61 -26.19 25.75
#